data_AF-A0A0F9UV67-F1
#
_entry.id   AF-A0A0F9UV67-F1
#
_cell.length_a   1.000
_cell.length_b   1.000
_cell.length_c   1.000
_cell.angle_alpha   90.00
_cell.angle_beta   90.00
_cell.angle_gamma   90.00
#
_symmetry.space_group_name_H-M   'P 1'
#
loop_
_entity.id
_entity.type
_entity.pdbx_description
1 polymer ?
#
loop_
_entity_poly.entity_id
_entity_poly.type
_entity_poly.pdbx_seq_one_letter_code
_entity_poly.pdbx_strand_id
1 'polypeptide(L)'
;MSEEEKETTEVEETKEETPTPEEQLKTAREEITRVTAELESKTKGLKTAHQTLTDKDQKLKEQAGSNARMDGIEERLEIVATLLDRRLTTGEMEEGEKVNLKQEFAQLKERTKQEREAEKTKLAQEENVRVADGLWTRAQVFGTYQDNDDVADIYDALVDGKSYKAERIIKRLEGKPETKETPKESEDDRIERLVTEKYNAKLEEDGLLHTESAEPSGRSRTRDELRAKHAAGEITTEEAEKAGLKF
;
A
#
# COMPACT_ATOMS: atom_id res chain seq x y z
N MET A 1 18.68 22.07 79.26
CA MET A 1 18.42 20.71 78.73
C MET A 1 16.99 20.75 78.25
N SER A 2 16.71 21.29 77.06
CA SER A 2 16.95 20.69 75.73
C SER A 2 16.15 19.41 75.56
N GLU A 3 14.84 19.55 75.35
CA GLU A 3 14.01 18.55 74.70
C GLU A 3 13.35 19.23 73.51
N GLU A 4 13.80 18.83 72.32
CA GLU A 4 13.18 19.10 71.04
C GLU A 4 11.86 18.32 70.98
N GLU A 5 10.73 19.02 71.00
CA GLU A 5 9.48 18.44 70.49
C GLU A 5 9.53 18.48 68.96
N LYS A 6 9.87 17.33 68.37
CA LYS A 6 9.71 17.04 66.95
C LYS A 6 8.22 17.00 66.61
N GLU A 7 7.78 18.01 65.88
CA GLU A 7 6.53 18.02 65.15
C GLU A 7 6.66 17.07 63.94
N THR A 8 6.17 15.83 64.05
CA THR A 8 6.01 14.93 62.91
C THR A 8 4.67 15.22 62.24
N THR A 9 4.71 15.99 61.16
CA THR A 9 3.62 16.09 60.19
C THR A 9 3.53 14.75 59.47
N GLU A 10 2.52 13.94 59.78
CA GLU A 10 2.13 12.79 58.96
C GLU A 10 1.62 13.34 57.61
N VAL A 11 2.47 13.22 56.59
CA VAL A 11 2.06 13.35 55.20
C VAL A 11 1.27 12.10 54.88
N GLU A 12 -0.06 12.23 54.81
CA GLU A 12 -0.94 11.20 54.28
C GLU A 12 -0.60 11.04 52.78
N GLU A 13 0.30 10.11 52.48
CA GLU A 13 0.59 9.66 51.12
C GLU A 13 -0.70 9.09 50.53
N THR A 14 -1.33 9.88 49.65
CA THR A 14 -2.35 9.42 48.74
C THR A 14 -1.67 8.39 47.83
N LYS A 15 -1.79 7.10 48.18
CA LYS A 15 -1.45 6.00 47.28
C LYS A 15 -2.27 6.18 46.02
N GLU A 16 -1.63 6.63 44.95
CA GLU A 16 -2.13 6.37 43.60
C GLU A 16 -2.18 4.85 43.45
N GLU A 17 -3.37 4.27 43.57
CA GLU A 17 -3.62 2.88 43.21
C GLU A 17 -3.33 2.75 41.72
N THR A 18 -2.16 2.17 41.40
CA THR A 18 -1.87 1.72 40.05
C THR A 18 -2.95 0.70 39.66
N PRO A 19 -3.73 0.94 38.59
CA PRO A 19 -4.87 0.11 38.25
C PRO A 19 -4.42 -1.33 38.03
N THR A 20 -5.17 -2.27 38.61
CA THR A 20 -4.84 -3.68 38.50
C THR A 20 -4.90 -4.15 37.04
N PRO A 21 -4.16 -5.21 36.66
CA PRO A 21 -4.18 -5.73 35.29
C PRO A 21 -5.59 -6.08 34.78
N GLU A 22 -6.51 -6.46 35.68
CA GLU A 22 -7.92 -6.71 35.34
C GLU A 22 -8.69 -5.41 35.03
N GLU A 23 -8.44 -4.33 35.78
CA GLU A 23 -9.01 -3.01 35.51
C GLU A 23 -8.46 -2.43 34.20
N GLN A 24 -7.16 -2.57 33.94
CA GLN A 24 -6.55 -2.17 32.66
C GLN A 24 -7.12 -2.94 31.47
N LEU A 25 -7.34 -4.25 31.61
CA LEU A 25 -7.99 -5.07 30.58
C LEU A 25 -9.44 -4.66 30.34
N LYS A 26 -10.17 -4.29 31.40
CA LYS A 26 -11.54 -3.81 31.29
C LYS A 26 -11.60 -2.46 30.59
N THR A 27 -10.78 -1.51 30.99
CA THR A 27 -10.68 -0.18 30.33
C THR A 27 -10.25 -0.31 28.88
N ALA A 28 -9.28 -1.18 28.57
CA ALA A 28 -8.85 -1.43 27.19
C ALA A 28 -9.97 -2.07 26.34
N ARG A 29 -10.79 -2.97 26.90
CA ARG A 29 -11.96 -3.54 26.20
C ARG A 29 -13.04 -2.50 25.95
N GLU A 30 -13.31 -1.64 26.93
CA GLU A 30 -14.26 -0.53 26.78
C GLU A 30 -13.76 0.48 25.73
N GLU A 31 -12.46 0.75 25.69
CA GLU A 31 -11.86 1.63 24.69
C GLU A 31 -11.87 1.01 23.28
N ILE A 32 -11.56 -0.29 23.16
CA ILE A 32 -11.66 -1.03 21.89
C ILE A 32 -13.11 -1.00 21.38
N THR A 33 -14.10 -1.25 22.23
CA THR A 33 -15.51 -1.22 21.82
C THR A 33 -15.95 0.19 21.41
N ARG A 34 -15.51 1.24 22.13
CA ARG A 34 -15.76 2.63 21.75
C ARG A 34 -15.14 2.99 20.40
N VAL A 35 -13.85 2.66 20.21
CA VAL A 35 -13.13 2.94 18.95
C VAL A 35 -13.75 2.17 17.80
N THR A 36 -14.17 0.92 18.02
CA THR A 36 -14.86 0.12 16.99
C THR A 36 -16.18 0.77 16.59
N ALA A 37 -16.99 1.23 17.54
CA ALA A 37 -18.24 1.93 17.26
C ALA A 37 -18.03 3.27 16.52
N GLU A 38 -17.00 4.03 16.89
CA GLU A 38 -16.61 5.25 16.17
C GLU A 38 -16.16 4.95 14.74
N LEU A 39 -15.39 3.88 14.53
CA LEU A 39 -14.89 3.46 13.23
C LEU A 39 -16.05 3.01 12.32
N GLU A 40 -16.99 2.23 12.84
CA GLU A 40 -18.22 1.87 12.12
C GLU A 40 -19.06 3.11 11.75
N SER A 41 -19.22 4.05 12.67
CA SER A 41 -19.95 5.30 12.44
C SER A 41 -19.30 6.14 11.34
N LYS A 42 -17.97 6.33 11.41
CA LYS A 42 -17.19 7.04 10.38
C LYS A 42 -17.25 6.32 9.04
N THR A 43 -17.18 4.99 9.03
CA THR A 43 -17.27 4.18 7.80
C THR A 43 -18.64 4.32 7.13
N LYS A 44 -19.72 4.31 7.92
CA LYS A 44 -21.08 4.59 7.42
C LYS A 44 -21.17 6.02 6.87
N GLY A 45 -20.61 7.00 7.58
CA GLY A 45 -20.55 8.39 7.14
C GLY A 45 -19.82 8.56 5.80
N LEU A 46 -18.66 7.91 5.65
CA LEU A 46 -17.88 7.91 4.41
C LEU A 46 -18.66 7.27 3.25
N LYS A 47 -19.35 6.16 3.49
CA LYS A 47 -20.18 5.50 2.46
C LYS A 47 -21.30 6.42 1.98
N THR A 48 -22.00 7.08 2.89
CA THR A 48 -23.07 8.04 2.55
C THR A 48 -22.51 9.26 1.81
N ALA A 49 -21.35 9.78 2.22
CA ALA A 49 -20.69 10.90 1.56
C ALA A 49 -20.26 10.54 0.13
N HIS A 50 -19.70 9.33 -0.07
CA HIS A 50 -19.33 8.82 -1.39
C HIS A 50 -20.56 8.70 -2.30
N GLN A 51 -21.66 8.16 -1.78
CA GLN A 51 -22.90 8.03 -2.55
C GLN A 51 -23.46 9.40 -2.95
N THR A 52 -23.45 10.37 -2.02
CA THR A 52 -23.87 11.75 -2.29
C THR A 52 -22.98 12.42 -3.35
N LEU A 53 -21.66 12.19 -3.30
CA LEU A 53 -20.72 12.69 -4.31
C LEU A 53 -21.00 12.07 -5.68
N THR A 54 -21.26 10.77 -5.73
CA THR A 54 -21.58 10.05 -6.97
C THR A 54 -22.88 10.58 -7.59
N ASP A 55 -23.91 10.77 -6.77
CA ASP A 55 -25.20 11.34 -7.22
C ASP A 55 -25.05 12.78 -7.72
N LYS A 56 -24.20 13.59 -7.07
CA LYS A 56 -23.89 14.96 -7.53
C LYS A 56 -23.13 14.96 -8.86
N ASP A 57 -22.15 14.08 -9.01
CA ASP A 57 -21.40 13.95 -10.27
C ASP A 57 -22.31 13.53 -11.42
N GLN A 58 -23.24 12.60 -11.17
CA GLN A 58 -24.25 12.22 -12.15
C GLN A 58 -25.17 13.39 -12.52
N LYS A 59 -25.67 14.13 -11.53
CA LYS A 59 -26.51 15.32 -11.78
C LYS A 59 -25.76 16.40 -12.56
N LEU A 60 -24.47 16.61 -12.29
CA LEU A 60 -23.64 17.55 -13.05
C LEU A 60 -23.49 17.12 -14.51
N LYS A 61 -23.29 15.83 -14.77
CA LYS A 61 -23.25 15.27 -16.13
C LYS A 61 -24.59 15.44 -16.86
N GLU A 62 -25.70 15.18 -16.17
CA GLU A 62 -27.05 15.39 -16.70
C GLU A 62 -27.32 16.88 -16.99
N GLN A 63 -26.89 17.78 -16.11
CA GLN A 63 -27.04 19.23 -16.28
C GLN A 63 -26.17 19.74 -17.45
N ALA A 64 -24.92 19.30 -17.57
CA ALA A 64 -24.06 19.64 -18.70
C ALA A 64 -24.68 19.15 -20.03
N GLY A 65 -25.21 17.91 -20.05
CA GLY A 65 -25.92 17.38 -21.21
C GLY A 65 -27.21 18.13 -21.54
N SER A 66 -27.91 18.69 -20.54
CA SER A 66 -29.09 19.51 -20.73
C SER A 66 -28.75 20.91 -21.26
N ASN A 67 -27.69 21.54 -20.73
CA ASN A 67 -27.22 22.85 -21.19
C ASN A 67 -26.79 22.78 -22.66
N ALA A 68 -25.99 21.78 -23.04
CA ALA A 68 -25.61 21.57 -24.45
C ALA A 68 -26.80 21.33 -25.41
N ARG A 69 -27.94 20.85 -24.89
CA ARG A 69 -29.19 20.75 -25.67
C ARG A 69 -29.91 22.08 -25.75
N MET A 70 -29.94 22.86 -24.66
CA MET A 70 -30.54 24.20 -24.64
C MET A 70 -29.78 25.15 -25.56
N ASP A 71 -28.45 25.16 -25.53
CA ASP A 71 -27.62 25.97 -26.44
C ASP A 71 -27.98 25.63 -27.90
N GLY A 72 -28.05 24.34 -28.23
CA GLY A 72 -28.46 23.90 -29.58
C GLY A 72 -29.94 24.15 -29.93
N ILE A 73 -30.80 24.51 -28.98
CA ILE A 73 -32.20 24.93 -29.21
C ILE A 73 -32.26 26.45 -29.38
N GLU A 74 -31.57 27.22 -28.54
CA GLU A 74 -31.48 28.68 -28.63
C GLU A 74 -30.86 29.10 -29.96
N GLU A 75 -29.79 28.43 -30.41
CA GLU A 75 -29.21 28.68 -31.73
C GLU A 75 -30.18 28.40 -32.88
N ARG A 76 -30.99 27.33 -32.77
CA ARG A 76 -32.03 27.03 -33.78
C ARG A 76 -33.14 28.08 -33.78
N LEU A 77 -33.49 28.59 -32.60
CA LEU A 77 -34.48 29.66 -32.45
C LEU A 77 -33.96 30.96 -33.06
N GLU A 78 -32.69 31.29 -32.89
CA GLU A 78 -32.06 32.49 -33.44
C GLU A 78 -32.02 32.45 -34.98
N ILE A 79 -31.71 31.28 -35.56
CA ILE A 79 -31.78 31.03 -37.01
C ILE A 79 -33.22 31.16 -37.52
N VAL A 80 -34.20 30.59 -36.82
CA VAL A 80 -35.61 30.68 -37.22
C VAL A 80 -36.13 32.11 -37.07
N ALA A 81 -35.71 32.84 -36.04
CA ALA A 81 -36.06 34.23 -35.81
C ALA A 81 -35.50 35.14 -36.92
N THR A 82 -34.23 34.97 -37.30
CA THR A 82 -33.63 35.71 -38.44
C THR A 82 -34.32 35.39 -39.78
N LEU A 83 -34.73 34.15 -40.00
CA LEU A 83 -35.54 33.76 -41.18
C LEU A 83 -36.93 34.43 -41.19
N LEU A 84 -37.58 34.51 -40.03
CA LEU A 84 -38.89 35.14 -39.86
C LEU A 84 -38.80 36.67 -40.00
N ASP A 85 -37.81 37.30 -39.37
CA ASP A 85 -37.62 38.75 -39.39
C ASP A 85 -37.32 39.25 -40.81
N ARG A 86 -36.50 38.51 -41.58
CA ARG A 86 -36.26 38.79 -43.00
C ARG A 86 -37.51 38.63 -43.87
N ARG A 87 -38.29 37.56 -43.66
CA ARG A 87 -39.55 37.36 -44.39
C ARG A 87 -40.59 38.46 -44.07
N LEU A 88 -40.61 38.94 -42.83
CA LEU A 88 -41.50 40.02 -42.40
C LEU A 88 -41.08 41.38 -42.95
N THR A 89 -39.78 41.59 -43.21
CA THR A 89 -39.26 42.86 -43.73
C THR A 89 -39.25 42.97 -45.26
N THR A 90 -39.00 41.90 -46.02
CA THR A 90 -38.92 41.96 -47.51
C THR A 90 -40.09 41.31 -48.25
N GLY A 91 -40.96 40.55 -47.57
CA GLY A 91 -42.04 39.79 -48.21
C GLY A 91 -41.62 38.37 -48.59
N GLU A 92 -42.02 37.87 -49.75
CA GLU A 92 -41.59 36.53 -50.21
C GLU A 92 -40.06 36.49 -50.38
N MET A 93 -39.39 35.59 -49.66
CA MET A 93 -37.96 35.34 -49.86
C MET A 93 -37.69 34.90 -51.30
N GLU A 94 -36.76 35.60 -51.96
CA GLU A 94 -36.29 35.21 -53.29
C GLU A 94 -35.59 33.84 -53.25
N GLU A 95 -35.64 33.13 -54.38
CA GLU A 95 -35.16 31.76 -54.44
C GLU A 95 -33.63 31.66 -54.25
N GLY A 96 -32.87 32.66 -54.72
CA GLY A 96 -31.42 32.78 -54.47
C GLY A 96 -31.06 32.98 -53.00
N GLU A 97 -31.88 33.73 -52.25
CA GLU A 97 -31.69 33.95 -50.81
C GLU A 97 -31.96 32.67 -50.01
N LYS A 98 -32.98 31.88 -50.42
CA LYS A 98 -33.25 30.56 -49.82
C LYS A 98 -32.08 29.59 -50.02
N VAL A 99 -31.36 29.68 -51.15
CA VAL A 99 -30.16 28.84 -51.38
C VAL A 99 -29.01 29.27 -50.46
N ASN A 100 -28.77 30.59 -50.31
CA ASN A 100 -27.75 31.09 -49.38
C ASN A 100 -28.04 30.69 -47.93
N LEU A 101 -29.28 30.82 -47.47
CA LEU A 101 -29.67 30.42 -46.11
C LEU A 101 -29.54 28.92 -45.87
N LYS A 102 -29.83 28.09 -46.88
CA LYS A 102 -29.57 26.64 -46.80
C LYS A 102 -28.08 26.33 -46.70
N GLN A 103 -27.23 27.09 -47.39
CA GLN A 103 -25.77 26.95 -47.28
C GLN A 103 -25.24 27.41 -45.93
N GLU A 104 -25.67 28.57 -45.43
CA GLU A 104 -25.34 29.05 -44.09
C GLU A 104 -25.76 28.03 -43.03
N PHE A 105 -26.97 27.46 -43.14
CA PHE A 105 -27.44 26.40 -42.24
C PHE A 105 -26.58 25.14 -42.31
N ALA A 106 -26.16 24.73 -43.52
CA ALA A 106 -25.29 23.57 -43.69
C ALA A 106 -23.91 23.81 -43.07
N GLN A 107 -23.34 25.00 -43.25
CA GLN A 107 -22.06 25.40 -42.63
C GLN A 107 -22.17 25.46 -41.11
N LEU A 108 -23.25 26.04 -40.59
CA LEU A 108 -23.48 26.13 -39.15
C LEU A 108 -23.63 24.74 -38.53
N LYS A 109 -24.41 23.87 -39.18
CA LYS A 109 -24.59 22.48 -38.74
C LYS A 109 -23.27 21.73 -38.68
N GLU A 110 -22.38 21.94 -39.65
CA GLU A 110 -21.06 21.32 -39.66
C GLU A 110 -20.17 21.89 -38.55
N ARG A 111 -20.23 23.21 -38.30
CA ARG A 111 -19.50 23.85 -37.20
C ARG A 111 -19.92 23.32 -35.83
N THR A 112 -21.22 23.27 -35.54
CA THR A 112 -21.73 22.71 -34.27
C THR A 112 -21.36 21.23 -34.13
N LYS A 113 -21.33 20.48 -35.23
CA LYS A 113 -20.88 19.08 -35.21
C LYS A 113 -19.40 18.98 -34.84
N GLN A 114 -18.55 19.81 -35.42
CA GLN A 114 -17.12 19.89 -35.09
C GLN A 114 -16.90 20.31 -33.63
N GLU A 115 -17.64 21.30 -33.13
CA GLU A 115 -17.56 21.74 -31.73
C GLU A 115 -17.96 20.63 -30.77
N ARG A 116 -19.01 19.85 -31.08
CA ARG A 116 -19.39 18.67 -30.30
C ARG A 116 -18.38 17.54 -30.35
N GLU A 117 -17.72 17.31 -31.49
CA GLU A 117 -16.65 16.32 -31.60
C GLU A 117 -15.41 16.77 -30.82
N ALA A 118 -15.08 18.06 -30.84
CA ALA A 118 -14.02 18.66 -30.02
C ALA A 118 -14.33 18.56 -28.52
N GLU A 119 -15.57 18.82 -28.11
CA GLU A 119 -15.98 18.70 -26.71
C GLU A 119 -15.95 17.23 -26.24
N LYS A 120 -16.41 16.28 -27.06
CA LYS A 120 -16.30 14.84 -26.75
C LYS A 120 -14.87 14.39 -26.60
N THR A 121 -13.97 14.84 -27.47
CA THR A 121 -12.55 14.49 -27.39
C THR A 121 -11.89 15.12 -26.17
N LYS A 122 -12.24 16.37 -25.81
CA LYS A 122 -11.81 17.02 -24.58
C LYS A 122 -12.27 16.26 -23.33
N LEU A 123 -13.55 15.89 -23.25
CA LEU A 123 -14.09 15.09 -22.13
C LEU A 123 -13.41 13.72 -22.03
N ALA A 124 -13.14 13.07 -23.16
CA ALA A 124 -12.41 11.81 -23.18
C ALA A 124 -10.96 11.97 -22.71
N GLN A 125 -10.29 13.08 -23.06
CA GLN A 125 -8.96 13.41 -22.56
C GLN A 125 -8.97 13.68 -21.06
N GLU A 126 -9.93 14.45 -20.55
CA GLU A 126 -10.08 14.73 -19.12
C GLU A 126 -10.29 13.45 -18.31
N GLU A 127 -11.13 12.52 -18.79
CA GLU A 127 -11.32 11.23 -18.11
C GLU A 127 -10.03 10.37 -18.16
N ASN A 128 -9.32 10.36 -19.29
CA ASN A 128 -8.04 9.64 -19.39
C ASN A 128 -6.99 10.19 -18.43
N VAL A 129 -6.90 11.52 -18.29
CA VAL A 129 -6.01 12.18 -17.32
C VAL A 129 -6.41 11.81 -15.89
N ARG A 130 -7.71 11.87 -15.57
CA ARG A 130 -8.24 11.50 -14.26
C ARG A 130 -7.90 10.05 -13.89
N VAL A 131 -8.05 9.12 -14.83
CA VAL A 131 -7.69 7.71 -14.63
C VAL A 131 -6.18 7.57 -14.44
N ALA A 132 -5.37 8.26 -15.25
CA ALA A 132 -3.92 8.21 -15.14
C ALA A 132 -3.42 8.76 -13.79
N ASP A 133 -3.96 9.88 -13.32
CA ASP A 133 -3.63 10.46 -12.01
C ASP A 133 -4.00 9.51 -10.85
N GLY A 134 -5.16 8.85 -10.95
CA GLY A 134 -5.59 7.86 -9.96
C GLY A 134 -4.65 6.64 -9.90
N LEU A 135 -4.20 6.16 -11.07
CA LEU A 135 -3.24 5.06 -11.16
C LEU A 135 -1.85 5.48 -10.66
N TRP A 136 -1.40 6.69 -11.01
CA TRP A 136 -0.11 7.22 -10.55
C TRP A 136 -0.09 7.39 -9.02
N THR A 137 -1.16 7.93 -8.44
CA THR A 137 -1.29 8.07 -6.99
C THR A 137 -1.23 6.71 -6.27
N ARG A 138 -1.89 5.68 -6.82
CA ARG A 138 -1.79 4.30 -6.31
C ARG A 138 -0.37 3.74 -6.46
N ALA A 139 0.31 4.03 -7.55
CA ALA A 139 1.68 3.58 -7.80
C ALA A 139 2.69 4.20 -6.82
N GLN A 140 2.49 5.45 -6.40
CA GLN A 140 3.38 6.13 -5.45
C GLN A 140 3.47 5.44 -4.08
N VAL A 141 2.44 4.69 -3.67
CA VAL A 141 2.47 3.86 -2.44
C VAL A 141 3.60 2.82 -2.51
N PHE A 142 3.95 2.36 -3.71
CA PHE A 142 5.05 1.42 -3.94
C PHE A 142 6.38 2.11 -4.26
N GLY A 143 6.37 3.41 -4.59
CA GLY A 143 7.58 4.17 -4.95
C GLY A 143 8.54 4.44 -3.79
N THR A 144 8.17 4.12 -2.55
CA THR A 144 9.03 4.23 -1.36
C THR A 144 10.02 3.07 -1.23
N TYR A 145 9.82 1.98 -1.97
CA TYR A 145 10.77 0.87 -2.04
C TYR A 145 11.88 1.21 -3.04
N GLN A 146 13.13 1.30 -2.57
CA GLN A 146 14.30 1.87 -3.26
C GLN A 146 14.73 1.21 -4.60
N ASP A 147 14.07 0.15 -5.05
CA ASP A 147 14.35 -0.56 -6.31
C ASP A 147 13.04 -0.93 -7.02
N ASN A 148 12.37 0.04 -7.68
CA ASN A 148 11.09 -0.23 -8.32
C ASN A 148 11.06 0.21 -9.79
N ASP A 149 11.77 -0.56 -10.64
CA ASP A 149 11.58 -0.57 -12.10
C ASP A 149 10.08 -0.71 -12.45
N ASP A 150 9.31 -1.43 -11.61
CA ASP A 150 7.86 -1.58 -11.72
C ASP A 150 7.11 -0.21 -11.65
N VAL A 151 7.60 0.78 -10.89
CA VAL A 151 6.99 2.12 -10.79
C VAL A 151 7.34 2.98 -12.01
N ALA A 152 8.56 2.84 -12.53
CA ALA A 152 8.95 3.45 -13.80
C ALA A 152 8.12 2.88 -14.98
N ASP A 153 7.92 1.56 -15.03
CA ASP A 153 7.06 0.90 -16.01
C ASP A 153 5.61 1.36 -15.94
N ILE A 154 5.11 1.67 -14.72
CA ILE A 154 3.78 2.28 -14.56
C ILE A 154 3.76 3.69 -15.15
N TYR A 155 4.76 4.52 -14.84
CA TYR A 155 4.86 5.87 -15.38
C TYR A 155 4.88 5.87 -16.91
N ASP A 156 5.74 5.06 -17.52
CA ASP A 156 5.86 4.94 -18.97
C ASP A 156 4.54 4.45 -19.60
N ALA A 157 3.87 3.48 -18.98
CA ALA A 157 2.56 3.02 -19.44
C ALA A 157 1.47 4.10 -19.37
N LEU A 158 1.52 5.01 -18.39
CA LEU A 158 0.58 6.12 -18.27
C LEU A 158 0.86 7.22 -19.30
N VAL A 159 2.13 7.57 -19.53
CA VAL A 159 2.55 8.54 -20.57
C VAL A 159 2.15 8.04 -21.97
N ASP A 160 2.28 6.74 -22.22
CA ASP A 160 1.86 6.08 -23.47
C ASP A 160 0.32 5.98 -23.64
N GLY A 161 -0.46 6.41 -22.64
CA GLY A 161 -1.93 6.28 -22.64
C GLY A 161 -2.42 4.84 -22.47
N LYS A 162 -1.58 3.92 -22.01
CA LYS A 162 -1.87 2.49 -21.81
C LYS A 162 -2.28 2.21 -20.35
N SER A 163 -3.36 2.84 -19.90
CA SER A 163 -3.89 2.72 -18.51
C SER A 163 -4.14 1.27 -18.08
N TYR A 164 -4.56 0.39 -19.00
CA TYR A 164 -4.75 -1.05 -18.72
C TYR A 164 -3.45 -1.78 -18.35
N LYS A 165 -2.29 -1.34 -18.88
CA LYS A 165 -0.98 -1.91 -18.53
C LYS A 165 -0.57 -1.44 -17.16
N ALA A 166 -0.68 -0.14 -16.88
CA ALA A 166 -0.43 0.44 -15.58
C ALA A 166 -1.25 -0.26 -14.48
N GLU A 167 -2.57 -0.43 -14.69
CA GLU A 167 -3.45 -1.15 -13.74
C GLU A 167 -3.03 -2.61 -13.53
N ARG A 168 -2.55 -3.30 -14.57
CA ARG A 168 -2.06 -4.68 -14.44
C ARG A 168 -0.80 -4.76 -13.59
N ILE A 169 0.12 -3.81 -13.75
CA ILE A 169 1.35 -3.74 -12.96
C ILE A 169 1.01 -3.41 -11.50
N ILE A 170 0.13 -2.45 -11.25
CA ILE A 170 -0.36 -2.11 -9.90
C ILE A 170 -0.98 -3.32 -9.21
N LYS A 171 -1.88 -4.05 -9.89
CA LYS A 171 -2.47 -5.27 -9.32
C LYS A 171 -1.45 -6.36 -9.00
N ARG A 172 -0.40 -6.47 -9.82
CA ARG A 172 0.71 -7.39 -9.54
C ARG A 172 1.48 -6.95 -8.29
N LEU A 173 1.67 -5.66 -8.08
CA LEU A 173 2.31 -5.11 -6.87
C LEU A 173 1.42 -5.31 -5.63
N GLU A 174 0.11 -5.05 -5.74
CA GLU A 174 -0.86 -5.27 -4.66
C GLU A 174 -0.98 -6.76 -4.26
N GLY A 175 -0.80 -7.67 -5.22
CA GLY A 175 -0.86 -9.12 -5.00
C GLY A 175 0.47 -9.76 -4.57
N LYS A 176 1.58 -9.03 -4.58
CA LYS A 176 2.81 -9.49 -3.94
C LYS A 176 2.57 -9.41 -2.43
N PRO A 177 2.72 -10.51 -1.65
CA PRO A 177 2.73 -10.38 -0.20
C PRO A 177 3.79 -9.34 0.14
N GLU A 178 3.52 -8.46 1.11
CA GLU A 178 4.55 -7.60 1.69
C GLU A 178 5.78 -8.48 1.84
N THR A 179 6.82 -8.21 1.05
CA THR A 179 8.14 -8.64 1.43
C THR A 179 8.33 -7.91 2.74
N LYS A 180 7.93 -8.58 3.85
CA LYS A 180 8.46 -8.31 5.18
C LYS A 180 9.91 -8.02 4.89
N GLU A 181 10.32 -6.79 5.17
CA GLU A 181 11.72 -6.48 5.26
C GLU A 181 12.30 -7.61 6.10
N THR A 182 12.95 -8.57 5.45
CA THR A 182 14.00 -9.29 6.15
C THR A 182 14.96 -8.14 6.38
N PRO A 183 15.13 -7.67 7.63
CA PRO A 183 15.99 -6.54 7.87
C PRO A 183 17.29 -6.87 7.15
N LYS A 184 17.68 -6.01 6.21
CA LYS A 184 19.03 -6.08 5.67
C LYS A 184 19.89 -6.05 6.92
N GLU A 185 20.65 -7.12 7.15
CA GLU A 185 21.71 -7.11 8.15
C GLU A 185 22.41 -5.77 8.01
N SER A 186 22.54 -5.06 9.12
CA SER A 186 23.47 -3.95 9.16
C SER A 186 24.85 -4.48 8.73
N GLU A 187 25.72 -3.63 8.19
CA GLU A 187 27.09 -4.07 7.87
C GLU A 187 27.76 -4.70 9.11
N ASP A 188 27.38 -4.24 10.30
CA ASP A 188 27.81 -4.79 11.59
C ASP A 188 27.28 -6.23 11.81
N ASP A 189 25.99 -6.51 11.56
CA ASP A 189 25.45 -7.87 11.67
C ASP A 189 26.11 -8.81 10.64
N ARG A 190 26.36 -8.33 9.43
CA ARG A 190 27.05 -9.10 8.38
C ARG A 190 28.50 -9.41 8.76
N ILE A 191 29.18 -8.45 9.39
CA ILE A 191 30.53 -8.63 9.92
C ILE A 191 30.49 -9.62 11.09
N GLU A 192 29.55 -9.50 12.02
CA GLU A 192 29.38 -10.45 13.12
C GLU A 192 29.12 -11.86 12.61
N ARG A 193 28.26 -12.03 11.60
CA ARG A 193 27.99 -13.34 11.00
C ARG A 193 29.23 -13.93 10.34
N LEU A 194 29.97 -13.15 9.55
CA LEU A 194 31.21 -13.60 8.90
C LEU A 194 32.33 -13.91 9.90
N VAL A 195 32.43 -13.15 10.99
CA VAL A 195 33.37 -13.41 12.09
C VAL A 195 32.96 -14.69 12.82
N THR A 196 31.67 -14.87 13.09
CA THR A 196 31.13 -16.05 13.78
C THR A 196 31.30 -17.31 12.92
N GLU A 197 31.02 -17.26 11.63
CA GLU A 197 31.28 -18.36 10.69
C GLU A 197 32.77 -18.71 10.62
N LYS A 198 33.65 -17.69 10.52
CA LYS A 198 35.11 -17.93 10.54
C LYS A 198 35.59 -18.51 11.86
N TYR A 199 35.04 -18.08 12.98
CA TYR A 199 35.43 -18.56 14.30
C TYR A 199 34.92 -19.99 14.53
N ASN A 200 33.68 -20.26 14.12
CA ASN A 200 33.11 -21.61 14.17
C ASN A 200 33.86 -22.59 13.26
N ALA A 201 34.22 -22.17 12.03
CA ALA A 201 35.04 -22.98 11.14
C ALA A 201 36.41 -23.30 11.74
N LYS A 202 37.05 -22.33 12.43
CA LYS A 202 38.30 -22.57 13.17
C LYS A 202 38.10 -23.52 14.35
N LEU A 203 37.01 -23.38 15.09
CA LEU A 203 36.71 -24.28 16.20
C LEU A 203 36.38 -25.70 15.74
N GLU A 204 35.77 -25.87 14.56
CA GLU A 204 35.61 -27.17 13.91
C GLU A 204 36.96 -27.74 13.45
N GLU A 205 37.83 -26.91 12.85
CA GLU A 205 39.19 -27.30 12.42
C GLU A 205 40.08 -27.71 13.61
N ASP A 206 39.98 -27.01 14.74
CA ASP A 206 40.67 -27.32 16.00
C ASP A 206 40.01 -28.48 16.78
N GLY A 207 38.93 -29.08 16.25
CA GLY A 207 38.23 -30.23 16.83
C GLY A 207 37.43 -29.93 18.11
N LEU A 208 37.16 -28.65 18.38
CA LEU A 208 36.43 -28.15 19.55
C LEU A 208 34.92 -28.05 19.32
N LEU A 209 34.48 -27.98 18.07
CA LEU A 209 33.08 -28.12 17.68
C LEU A 209 32.88 -29.37 16.83
N HIS A 210 32.02 -30.27 17.30
CA HIS A 210 31.43 -31.32 16.49
C HIS A 210 29.94 -31.04 16.39
N THR A 211 29.47 -30.70 15.18
CA THR A 211 28.09 -30.28 14.89
C THR A 211 27.08 -31.43 14.87
N GLU A 212 27.52 -32.67 15.09
CA GLU A 212 26.66 -33.86 15.10
C GLU A 212 26.99 -34.81 16.27
N SER A 213 26.90 -34.34 17.52
CA SER A 213 26.76 -35.26 18.66
C SER A 213 26.42 -34.48 19.94
N ALA A 214 25.24 -34.74 20.49
CA ALA A 214 24.80 -34.22 21.79
C ALA A 214 25.51 -34.94 22.96
N GLU A 215 26.85 -34.96 22.95
CA GLU A 215 27.65 -35.49 24.06
C GLU A 215 28.67 -34.45 24.53
N PRO A 216 28.72 -34.13 25.84
CA PRO A 216 29.64 -33.13 26.37
C PRO A 216 31.10 -33.60 26.23
N SER A 217 31.93 -32.73 25.65
CA SER A 217 33.32 -32.95 25.21
C SER A 217 34.37 -33.20 26.32
N GLY A 218 33.95 -33.62 27.51
CA GLY A 218 34.83 -33.81 28.67
C GLY A 218 35.31 -35.25 28.93
N ARG A 219 34.94 -36.23 28.09
CA ARG A 219 35.34 -37.65 28.31
C ARG A 219 36.48 -38.05 27.39
N SER A 220 37.60 -38.44 27.98
CA SER A 220 38.77 -38.98 27.29
C SER A 220 38.42 -40.27 26.52
N ARG A 221 38.12 -40.13 25.22
CA ARG A 221 37.76 -41.18 24.24
C ARG A 221 38.62 -42.45 24.32
N THR A 222 39.89 -42.32 24.67
CA THR A 222 40.84 -43.44 24.69
C THR A 222 40.50 -44.53 25.69
N ARG A 223 39.87 -44.21 26.83
CA ARG A 223 39.69 -45.19 27.92
C ARG A 223 38.44 -46.05 27.76
N ASP A 224 37.35 -45.47 27.27
CA ASP A 224 36.11 -46.20 27.05
C ASP A 224 36.19 -47.07 25.78
N GLU A 225 36.93 -46.64 24.75
CA GLU A 225 37.27 -47.48 23.60
C GLU A 225 38.13 -48.69 24.00
N LEU A 226 39.11 -48.52 24.89
CA LEU A 226 39.90 -49.63 25.41
C LEU A 226 39.05 -50.60 26.24
N ARG A 227 38.09 -50.12 27.02
CA ARG A 227 37.12 -50.98 27.73
C ARG A 227 36.24 -51.76 26.77
N ALA A 228 35.72 -51.11 25.74
CA ALA A 228 34.87 -51.76 24.75
C ALA A 228 35.62 -52.85 23.98
N LYS A 229 36.86 -52.58 23.54
CA LYS A 229 37.71 -53.57 22.86
C LYS A 229 38.08 -54.75 23.75
N HIS A 230 38.37 -54.51 25.04
CA HIS A 230 38.61 -55.58 26.00
C HIS A 230 37.35 -56.42 26.25
N ALA A 231 36.19 -55.78 26.42
CA ALA A 231 34.91 -56.49 26.60
C ALA A 231 34.48 -57.30 25.37
N ALA A 232 34.87 -56.84 24.17
CA ALA A 232 34.68 -57.56 22.92
C ALA A 232 35.72 -58.69 22.69
N GLY A 233 36.75 -58.79 23.53
CA GLY A 233 37.82 -59.79 23.41
C GLY A 233 38.85 -59.50 22.32
N GLU A 234 38.86 -58.28 21.79
CA GLU A 234 39.77 -57.85 20.70
C GLU A 234 41.19 -57.53 21.21
N ILE A 235 41.32 -57.21 22.49
CA ILE A 235 42.61 -56.99 23.17
C ILE A 235 42.67 -57.81 24.46
N THR A 236 43.86 -58.24 24.84
CA THR A 236 44.08 -58.98 26.09
C THR A 236 44.08 -58.05 27.31
N THR A 237 43.84 -58.60 28.50
CA THR A 237 43.89 -57.88 29.78
C THR A 237 45.24 -57.16 29.96
N GLU A 238 46.36 -57.79 29.61
CA GLU A 238 47.69 -57.21 29.74
C GLU A 238 47.92 -56.01 28.79
N GLU A 239 47.36 -56.06 27.58
CA GLU A 239 47.43 -54.95 26.60
C GLU A 239 46.57 -53.77 27.04
N ALA A 240 45.38 -54.05 27.59
CA ALA A 240 44.51 -53.03 28.15
C ALA A 240 45.15 -52.33 29.38
N GLU A 241 45.80 -53.08 30.26
CA GLU A 241 46.52 -52.53 31.43
C GLU A 241 47.72 -51.67 31.03
N LYS A 242 48.53 -52.13 30.06
CA LYS A 242 49.65 -51.34 29.51
C LYS A 242 49.17 -50.03 28.86
N ALA A 243 47.97 -50.02 28.27
CA ALA A 243 47.36 -48.84 27.69
C ALA A 243 46.67 -47.91 28.71
N GLY A 244 46.79 -48.20 30.02
CA GLY A 244 46.30 -47.34 31.11
C GLY A 244 44.87 -47.67 31.57
N LEU A 245 44.30 -48.78 31.11
CA LEU A 245 43.04 -49.31 31.63
C LEU A 245 43.30 -49.99 32.97
N LYS A 246 42.66 -49.50 34.04
CA LYS A 246 42.68 -50.17 35.34
C LYS A 246 41.35 -50.92 35.47
N PHE A 247 41.42 -52.23 35.69
CA PHE A 247 40.26 -53.08 35.97
C PHE A 247 39.85 -52.99 37.44
#